data_AF-A0A9E6PTD9-F1
#
_entry.id   AF-A0A9E6PTD9-F1
#
_cell.length_a   1.000
_cell.length_b   1.000
_cell.length_c   1.000
_cell.angle_alpha   90.00
_cell.angle_beta   90.00
_cell.angle_gamma   90.00
#
_symmetry.space_group_name_H-M   'P 1'
#
loop_
_entity.id
_entity.type
_entity.pdbx_description
1 polymer ?
#
loop_
_entity_poly.entity_id
_entity_poly.type
_entity_poly.pdbx_seq_one_letter_code
_entity_poly.pdbx_strand_id
1 'polypeptide(L)'
;MSEALRKTVSNDSLGTPKKFTLYEQNGIKITLTLPSPVALNLNSQEFYPPEADRTTILAPVLENNSGMAVKSASFSIKLNNVIENDNTVANVRWWSVDEAQGLQSMEFTCGQIDDKGNGSGTAKTPGYSRIRWATMANTARQNQTFTVSNVNVLLTFNSSADTTTGANDGPIIRVG
;
A
#
# COMPACT_ATOMS: atom_id res chain seq x y z
N MET A 1 -40.01 20.81 -11.76
CA MET A 1 -39.40 19.48 -11.77
C MET A 1 -38.18 19.52 -10.87
N SER A 2 -38.15 18.59 -9.94
CA SER A 2 -37.50 18.62 -8.64
C SER A 2 -35.97 18.54 -8.69
N GLU A 3 -35.30 19.13 -7.71
CA GLU A 3 -33.85 19.06 -7.41
C GLU A 3 -33.35 17.63 -7.06
N ALA A 4 -34.03 16.57 -7.50
CA ALA A 4 -33.79 15.19 -7.13
C ALA A 4 -32.75 14.46 -8.01
N LEU A 5 -32.01 15.17 -8.88
CA LEU A 5 -31.00 14.57 -9.77
C LEU A 5 -29.55 14.71 -9.28
N ARG A 6 -29.30 15.32 -8.12
CA ARG A 6 -28.02 15.14 -7.43
C ARG A 6 -28.07 13.82 -6.67
N LYS A 7 -28.06 12.72 -7.44
CA LYS A 7 -27.80 11.39 -6.91
C LYS A 7 -26.42 11.47 -6.27
N THR A 8 -26.41 11.59 -4.94
CA THR A 8 -25.25 11.34 -4.09
C THR A 8 -24.68 10.01 -4.58
N VAL A 9 -23.56 10.04 -5.29
CA VAL A 9 -22.76 8.84 -5.52
C VAL A 9 -22.19 8.53 -4.15
N SER A 10 -22.99 7.84 -3.33
CA SER A 10 -22.49 7.28 -2.10
C SER A 10 -21.41 6.30 -2.51
N ASN A 11 -20.19 6.48 -1.99
CA ASN A 11 -19.10 5.52 -2.13
C ASN A 11 -19.40 4.26 -1.28
N ASP A 12 -20.63 3.73 -1.31
CA ASP A 12 -21.05 2.55 -0.54
C ASP A 12 -20.26 1.29 -0.95
N SER A 13 -19.59 1.33 -2.12
CA SER A 13 -18.66 0.30 -2.60
C SER A 13 -17.37 0.22 -1.77
N LEU A 14 -16.93 1.34 -1.19
CA LEU A 14 -15.71 1.42 -0.40
C LEU A 14 -16.09 1.56 1.07
N GLY A 15 -15.86 0.50 1.83
CA GLY A 15 -16.03 0.51 3.28
C GLY A 15 -15.06 1.46 3.98
N THR A 16 -15.06 1.41 5.30
CA THR A 16 -14.22 2.29 6.12
C THR A 16 -12.73 2.03 5.87
N PRO A 17 -11.89 3.07 5.76
CA PRO A 17 -10.43 2.92 5.73
C PRO A 17 -9.92 2.19 6.98
N LYS A 18 -9.09 1.17 6.77
CA LYS A 18 -8.42 0.40 7.82
C LYS A 18 -6.93 0.32 7.54
N LYS A 19 -6.12 0.35 8.60
CA LYS A 19 -4.68 0.12 8.50
C LYS A 19 -4.40 -1.38 8.41
N PHE A 20 -3.71 -1.79 7.36
CA PHE A 20 -3.22 -3.16 7.17
C PHE A 20 -1.72 -3.19 7.41
N THR A 21 -1.26 -4.10 8.27
CA THR A 21 0.18 -4.36 8.43
C THR A 21 0.67 -5.21 7.27
N LEU A 22 1.61 -4.67 6.50
CA LEU A 22 2.24 -5.35 5.36
C LEU A 22 3.54 -6.06 5.76
N TYR A 23 4.24 -5.51 6.76
CA TYR A 23 5.48 -6.04 7.30
C TYR A 23 5.63 -5.63 8.76
N GLU A 24 6.10 -6.54 9.60
CA GLU A 24 6.41 -6.27 10.99
C GLU A 24 7.57 -7.17 11.44
N GLN A 25 8.70 -6.56 11.79
CA GLN A 25 9.88 -7.27 12.28
C GLN A 25 10.78 -6.33 13.06
N ASN A 26 11.36 -6.79 14.18
CA ASN A 26 12.38 -6.06 14.95
C ASN A 26 11.99 -4.60 15.30
N GLY A 27 10.72 -4.35 15.59
CA GLY A 27 10.21 -3.01 15.90
C GLY A 27 9.98 -2.12 14.67
N ILE A 28 10.26 -2.57 13.46
CA ILE A 28 9.91 -1.88 12.21
C ILE A 28 8.57 -2.43 11.72
N LYS A 29 7.63 -1.52 11.44
CA LYS A 29 6.30 -1.87 10.94
C LYS A 29 5.97 -1.04 9.72
N ILE A 30 5.51 -1.68 8.65
CA ILE A 30 5.02 -1.01 7.44
C ILE A 30 3.52 -1.26 7.36
N THR A 31 2.75 -0.18 7.28
CA THR A 31 1.30 -0.24 7.16
C THR A 31 0.82 0.44 5.89
N LEU A 32 -0.32 -0.02 5.36
CA LEU A 32 -1.02 0.64 4.26
C LEU A 32 -2.48 0.78 4.63
N THR A 33 -3.03 1.99 4.49
CA THR A 33 -4.44 2.25 4.81
C THR A 33 -5.27 1.99 3.57
N LEU A 34 -6.18 1.01 3.63
CA LEU A 34 -7.05 0.61 2.52
C LEU A 34 -8.51 0.53 2.98
N PRO A 35 -9.49 0.73 2.08
CA PRO A 35 -10.90 0.55 2.41
C PRO A 35 -11.21 -0.93 2.67
N SER A 36 -12.10 -1.18 3.62
CA SER A 36 -12.56 -2.54 3.95
C SER A 36 -13.98 -2.53 4.54
N PRO A 37 -14.93 -3.29 3.97
CA PRO A 37 -14.81 -4.11 2.75
C PRO A 37 -14.70 -3.28 1.46
N VAL A 38 -14.37 -3.92 0.34
CA VAL A 38 -14.53 -3.36 -1.01
C VAL A 38 -15.56 -4.20 -1.74
N ALA A 39 -16.67 -3.60 -2.13
CA ALA A 39 -17.72 -4.24 -2.92
C ALA A 39 -17.58 -3.81 -4.38
N LEU A 40 -17.45 -4.79 -5.28
CA LEU A 40 -17.29 -4.57 -6.71
C LEU A 40 -18.55 -5.04 -7.44
N ASN A 41 -19.08 -4.20 -8.31
CA ASN A 41 -20.15 -4.59 -9.22
C ASN A 41 -19.55 -5.28 -10.45
N LEU A 42 -20.35 -6.11 -11.14
CA LEU A 42 -19.91 -6.72 -12.39
C LEU A 42 -19.59 -5.65 -13.44
N ASN A 43 -18.47 -5.83 -14.14
CA ASN A 43 -17.97 -4.90 -15.14
C ASN A 43 -17.73 -3.47 -14.59
N SER A 44 -17.42 -3.36 -13.29
CA SER A 44 -17.10 -2.08 -12.66
C SER A 44 -15.64 -1.99 -12.26
N GLN A 45 -15.24 -0.76 -11.98
CA GLN A 45 -13.96 -0.43 -11.36
C GLN A 45 -14.20 0.52 -10.19
N GLU A 46 -13.43 0.33 -9.14
CA GLU A 46 -13.42 1.17 -7.95
C GLU A 46 -12.00 1.68 -7.71
N PHE A 47 -11.89 2.91 -7.21
CA PHE A 47 -10.61 3.58 -6.96
C PHE A 47 -10.51 4.04 -5.51
N TYR A 48 -9.35 3.84 -4.91
CA TYR A 48 -9.03 4.40 -3.60
C TYR A 48 -7.67 5.10 -3.59
N PRO A 49 -7.59 6.35 -3.11
CA PRO A 49 -8.70 7.25 -2.80
C PRO A 49 -9.68 7.44 -3.98
N PRO A 50 -10.96 7.77 -3.69
CA PRO A 50 -11.98 7.98 -4.73
C PRO A 50 -11.54 9.02 -5.76
N GLU A 51 -12.07 8.95 -6.98
CA GLU A 51 -11.57 9.84 -8.04
C GLU A 51 -11.74 11.33 -7.76
N ALA A 52 -12.80 11.67 -7.04
CA ALA A 52 -13.10 13.01 -6.56
C ALA A 52 -12.08 13.54 -5.53
N ASP A 53 -11.37 12.66 -4.82
CA ASP A 53 -10.32 13.04 -3.88
C ASP A 53 -8.96 13.10 -4.59
N ARG A 54 -8.55 14.33 -4.93
CA ARG A 54 -7.25 14.62 -5.55
C ARG A 54 -6.18 15.04 -4.54
N THR A 55 -6.51 15.02 -3.25
CA THR A 55 -5.64 15.52 -2.18
C THR A 55 -4.99 14.41 -1.39
N THR A 56 -5.70 13.29 -1.22
CA THR A 56 -5.16 12.12 -0.53
C THR A 56 -4.23 11.35 -1.47
N ILE A 57 -2.99 11.19 -1.03
CA ILE A 57 -2.00 10.34 -1.70
C ILE A 57 -1.94 9.03 -0.94
N LEU A 58 -2.29 7.92 -1.60
CA LEU A 58 -2.10 6.60 -1.00
C LEU A 58 -0.62 6.27 -0.95
N ALA A 59 -0.12 6.19 0.28
CA ALA A 59 1.24 5.78 0.54
C ALA A 59 1.31 4.86 1.77
N PRO A 60 2.24 3.92 1.78
CA PRO A 60 2.55 3.13 2.97
C PRO A 60 3.25 3.99 4.02
N VAL A 61 3.01 3.69 5.29
CA VAL A 61 3.65 4.35 6.44
C VAL A 61 4.58 3.38 7.12
N LEU A 62 5.83 3.79 7.31
CA LEU A 62 6.81 3.09 8.14
C LEU A 62 6.75 3.66 9.55
N GLU A 63 6.57 2.80 10.54
CA GLU A 63 6.70 3.09 11.96
C GLU A 63 7.99 2.43 12.48
N ASN A 64 8.79 3.18 13.22
CA ASN A 64 10.07 2.73 13.75
C ASN A 64 10.03 2.70 15.28
N ASN A 65 10.04 1.49 15.85
CA ASN A 65 10.20 1.24 17.29
C ASN A 65 11.38 0.28 17.54
N SER A 66 12.38 0.29 16.67
CA SER A 66 13.52 -0.64 16.71
C SER A 66 14.56 -0.28 17.78
N GLY A 67 14.46 0.91 18.39
CA GLY A 67 15.46 1.45 19.31
C GLY A 67 16.65 2.10 18.59
N MET A 68 16.57 2.31 17.27
CA MET A 68 17.58 2.97 16.45
C MET A 68 16.93 3.81 15.34
N ALA A 69 17.53 4.93 14.95
CA ALA A 69 17.03 5.74 13.84
C ALA A 69 17.29 5.06 12.48
N VAL A 70 16.27 5.02 11.63
CA VAL A 70 16.37 4.60 10.23
C VAL A 70 16.80 5.81 9.40
N LYS A 71 17.87 5.69 8.63
CA LYS A 71 18.35 6.75 7.72
C LYS A 71 17.51 6.81 6.44
N SER A 72 17.19 5.65 5.89
CA SER A 72 16.33 5.50 4.73
C SER A 72 15.78 4.09 4.67
N ALA A 73 14.58 3.94 4.12
CA ALA A 73 13.99 2.64 3.84
C ALA A 73 13.47 2.61 2.41
N SER A 74 13.66 1.50 1.71
CA SER A 74 13.03 1.25 0.42
C SER A 74 12.26 -0.06 0.48
N PHE A 75 11.06 -0.08 -0.07
CA PHE A 75 10.29 -1.32 -0.13
C PHE A 75 9.36 -1.40 -1.33
N SER A 76 9.19 -2.61 -1.84
CA SER A 76 8.31 -2.89 -2.97
C SER A 76 7.00 -3.50 -2.49
N ILE A 77 5.87 -3.03 -3.01
CA ILE A 77 4.55 -3.57 -2.71
C ILE A 77 3.94 -4.09 -4.01
N LYS A 78 3.74 -5.41 -4.09
CA LYS A 78 2.98 -6.06 -5.17
C LYS A 78 1.54 -6.28 -4.74
N LEU A 79 0.60 -5.72 -5.52
CA LEU A 79 -0.83 -5.96 -5.35
C LEU A 79 -1.21 -7.22 -6.13
N ASN A 80 -1.73 -8.22 -5.42
CA ASN A 80 -2.18 -9.43 -6.09
C ASN A 80 -3.56 -9.23 -6.71
N ASN A 81 -3.82 -9.98 -7.78
CA ASN A 81 -5.18 -10.13 -8.25
C ASN A 81 -6.03 -10.82 -7.19
N VAL A 82 -7.32 -10.52 -7.20
CA VAL A 82 -8.31 -11.31 -6.47
C VAL A 82 -8.60 -12.54 -7.32
N ILE A 83 -8.40 -13.72 -6.75
CA ILE A 83 -8.51 -15.01 -7.44
C ILE A 83 -9.62 -15.83 -6.79
N GLU A 84 -10.48 -16.46 -7.60
CA GLU A 84 -11.48 -17.44 -7.19
C GLU A 84 -11.34 -18.68 -8.08
N ASN A 85 -11.12 -19.87 -7.50
CA ASN A 85 -10.94 -21.12 -8.24
C ASN A 85 -9.91 -20.99 -9.38
N ASP A 86 -8.74 -20.44 -9.08
CA ASP A 86 -7.64 -20.15 -10.01
C ASP A 86 -7.95 -19.11 -11.12
N ASN A 87 -9.17 -18.56 -11.15
CA ASN A 87 -9.55 -17.50 -12.08
C ASN A 87 -9.37 -16.13 -11.44
N THR A 88 -8.74 -15.20 -12.15
CA THR A 88 -8.72 -13.80 -11.72
C THR A 88 -10.11 -13.20 -11.88
N VAL A 89 -10.73 -12.83 -10.76
CA VAL A 89 -12.05 -12.18 -10.72
C VAL A 89 -11.95 -10.66 -10.63
N ALA A 90 -10.85 -10.13 -10.06
CA ALA A 90 -10.55 -8.71 -10.11
C ALA A 90 -9.05 -8.44 -10.21
N ASN A 91 -8.67 -7.49 -11.07
CA ASN A 91 -7.32 -6.96 -11.10
C ASN A 91 -7.18 -5.83 -10.10
N VAL A 92 -6.12 -5.87 -9.30
CA VAL A 92 -5.77 -4.82 -8.35
C VAL A 92 -4.46 -4.19 -8.78
N ARG A 93 -4.44 -2.88 -9.05
CA ARG A 93 -3.28 -2.18 -9.59
C ARG A 93 -3.06 -0.85 -8.89
N TRP A 94 -1.80 -0.47 -8.73
CA TRP A 94 -1.43 0.92 -8.49
C TRP A 94 -1.84 1.74 -9.70
N TRP A 95 -2.51 2.86 -9.47
CA TRP A 95 -3.12 3.65 -10.51
C TRP A 95 -2.66 5.11 -10.40
N SER A 96 -2.34 5.70 -11.55
CA SER A 96 -2.10 7.12 -11.71
C SER A 96 -3.29 7.72 -12.45
N VAL A 97 -3.67 8.94 -12.07
CA VAL A 97 -4.78 9.67 -12.73
C VAL A 97 -4.40 10.16 -14.13
N ASP A 98 -3.11 10.35 -14.37
CA ASP A 98 -2.59 10.90 -15.62
C ASP A 98 -2.14 9.80 -16.59
N GLU A 99 -2.00 8.56 -16.10
CA GLU A 99 -1.56 7.42 -16.90
C GLU A 99 -2.73 6.48 -17.20
N ALA A 100 -2.79 5.97 -18.43
CA ALA A 100 -3.79 4.99 -18.84
C ALA A 100 -3.48 3.55 -18.37
N GLN A 101 -2.31 3.32 -17.75
CA GLN A 101 -1.83 2.00 -17.37
C GLN A 101 -1.60 1.88 -15.87
N GLY A 102 -2.02 0.75 -15.31
CA GLY A 102 -1.86 0.44 -13.89
C GLY A 102 -0.66 -0.48 -13.65
N LEU A 103 0.06 -0.25 -12.56
CA LEU A 103 1.22 -1.05 -12.18
C LEU A 103 0.83 -2.11 -11.14
N GLN A 104 1.34 -3.33 -11.30
CA GLN A 104 1.09 -4.39 -10.32
C GLN A 104 1.99 -4.27 -9.08
N SER A 105 3.20 -3.72 -9.25
CA SER A 105 4.14 -3.46 -8.17
C SER A 105 4.54 -2.00 -8.16
N MET A 106 4.75 -1.45 -6.97
CA MET A 106 5.28 -0.10 -6.76
C MET A 106 6.41 -0.13 -5.74
N GLU A 107 7.47 0.61 -6.00
CA GLU A 107 8.55 0.84 -5.05
C GLU A 107 8.30 2.14 -4.30
N PHE A 108 8.50 2.12 -2.99
CA PHE A 108 8.38 3.27 -2.11
C PHE A 108 9.70 3.51 -1.40
N THR A 109 10.00 4.78 -1.16
CA THR A 109 11.15 5.20 -0.36
C THR A 109 10.68 6.08 0.80
N CYS A 110 11.20 5.79 1.99
CA CYS A 110 11.08 6.66 3.16
C CYS A 110 12.44 7.30 3.42
N GLY A 111 12.43 8.58 3.79
CA GLY A 111 13.62 9.27 4.29
C GLY A 111 14.00 8.84 5.71
N GLN A 112 14.69 9.72 6.42
CA GLN A 112 15.06 9.47 7.81
C GLN A 112 13.83 9.39 8.71
N ILE A 113 13.80 8.39 9.60
CA ILE A 113 12.77 8.17 10.61
C ILE A 113 13.47 7.87 11.93
N ASP A 114 13.33 8.76 12.89
CA ASP A 114 13.91 8.59 14.23
C ASP A 114 13.27 7.42 14.99
N ASP A 115 13.90 6.99 16.09
CA ASP A 115 13.29 5.98 16.97
C ASP A 115 11.98 6.50 17.57
N LYS A 116 10.98 5.61 17.64
CA LYS A 116 9.58 5.91 17.97
C LYS A 116 8.89 6.86 16.99
N GLY A 117 9.52 7.12 15.84
CA GLY A 117 9.00 7.95 14.77
C GLY A 117 8.20 7.17 13.73
N ASN A 118 7.58 7.91 12.82
CA ASN A 118 6.98 7.35 11.62
C ASN A 118 7.22 8.25 10.41
N GLY A 119 7.07 7.68 9.21
CA GLY A 119 7.22 8.42 7.95
C GLY A 119 6.42 7.76 6.84
N SER A 120 5.84 8.59 5.97
CA SER A 120 5.15 8.13 4.76
C SER A 120 6.16 7.84 3.66
N GLY A 121 5.96 6.72 2.96
CA GLY A 121 6.71 6.39 1.76
C GLY A 121 6.34 7.30 0.61
N THR A 122 7.31 7.61 -0.23
CA THR A 122 7.12 8.30 -1.50
C THR A 122 7.21 7.27 -2.62
N ALA A 123 6.21 7.22 -3.50
CA ALA A 123 6.23 6.34 -4.65
C ALA A 123 7.40 6.72 -5.58
N LYS A 124 8.19 5.74 -6.02
CA LYS A 124 9.32 5.95 -6.92
C LYS A 124 8.86 6.44 -8.30
N THR A 125 7.72 5.94 -8.77
CA THR A 125 7.07 6.44 -9.98
C THR A 125 6.01 7.46 -9.59
N PRO A 126 6.19 8.76 -9.93
CA PRO A 126 5.23 9.80 -9.58
C PRO A 126 3.84 9.54 -10.19
N GLY A 127 2.80 10.11 -9.58
CA GLY A 127 1.42 10.02 -10.05
C GLY A 127 0.66 8.78 -9.57
N TYR A 128 1.35 7.65 -9.33
CA TYR A 128 0.76 6.41 -8.83
C TYR A 128 0.41 6.50 -7.34
N SER A 129 -0.72 7.13 -7.07
CA SER A 129 -1.19 7.55 -5.73
C SER A 129 -2.51 6.90 -5.33
N ARG A 130 -2.98 5.93 -6.12
CA ARG A 130 -4.26 5.24 -5.93
C ARG A 130 -4.11 3.74 -6.16
N ILE A 131 -5.09 2.99 -5.70
CA ILE A 131 -5.33 1.61 -6.10
C ILE A 131 -6.64 1.56 -6.87
N ARG A 132 -6.62 0.82 -7.98
CA ARG A 132 -7.80 0.46 -8.76
C ARG A 132 -8.10 -1.02 -8.57
N TRP A 133 -9.34 -1.34 -8.23
CA TRP A 133 -9.91 -2.67 -8.35
C TRP A 133 -10.81 -2.68 -9.59
N ALA A 134 -10.59 -3.61 -10.52
CA ALA A 134 -11.42 -3.74 -11.72
C ALA A 134 -11.82 -5.21 -11.92
N THR A 135 -13.12 -5.47 -11.99
CA THR A 135 -13.64 -6.83 -12.19
C THR A 135 -13.29 -7.36 -13.57
N MET A 136 -12.92 -8.63 -13.67
CA MET A 136 -12.85 -9.36 -14.94
C MET A 136 -14.13 -10.19 -15.08
N ALA A 137 -14.78 -10.08 -16.23
CA ALA A 137 -16.15 -10.51 -16.41
C ALA A 137 -16.40 -11.99 -16.04
N ASN A 138 -17.53 -12.19 -15.34
CA ASN A 138 -18.33 -13.40 -15.18
C ASN A 138 -17.97 -14.28 -13.97
N THR A 139 -18.85 -14.23 -12.96
CA THR A 139 -18.91 -15.09 -11.77
C THR A 139 -17.86 -14.82 -10.70
N ALA A 140 -18.11 -13.79 -9.89
CA ALA A 140 -17.66 -13.80 -8.50
C ALA A 140 -18.88 -13.48 -7.62
N ARG A 141 -19.26 -14.42 -6.74
CA ARG A 141 -20.40 -14.27 -5.81
C ARG A 141 -19.98 -14.40 -4.34
N GLN A 142 -18.67 -14.38 -4.05
CA GLN A 142 -18.16 -14.65 -2.70
C GLN A 142 -17.17 -13.59 -2.21
N ASN A 143 -17.02 -13.51 -0.88
CA ASN A 143 -16.03 -12.67 -0.21
C ASN A 143 -14.64 -13.23 -0.49
N GLN A 144 -13.74 -12.40 -1.03
CA GLN A 144 -12.36 -12.78 -1.32
C GLN A 144 -11.39 -11.83 -0.63
N THR A 145 -10.26 -12.38 -0.17
CA THR A 145 -9.24 -11.60 0.54
C THR A 145 -8.25 -11.02 -0.44
N PHE A 146 -8.12 -9.70 -0.44
CA PHE A 146 -7.00 -9.02 -1.10
C PHE A 146 -5.70 -9.34 -0.34
N THR A 147 -4.70 -9.85 -1.05
CA THR A 147 -3.38 -10.13 -0.48
C THR A 147 -2.32 -9.21 -1.11
N VAL A 148 -1.39 -8.76 -0.26
CA VAL A 148 -0.15 -8.11 -0.69
C VAL A 148 0.96 -9.15 -0.57
N SER A 149 1.84 -9.23 -1.56
CA SER A 149 2.99 -10.14 -1.54
C SER A 149 4.30 -9.44 -1.87
N ASN A 150 5.42 -10.12 -1.59
CA ASN A 150 6.78 -9.67 -1.91
C ASN A 150 7.13 -8.29 -1.36
N VAL A 151 6.82 -8.06 -0.08
CA VAL A 151 7.27 -6.87 0.65
C VAL A 151 8.77 -7.01 0.93
N ASN A 152 9.59 -6.68 -0.06
CA ASN A 152 11.03 -6.63 0.08
C ASN A 152 11.39 -5.33 0.79
N VAL A 153 11.98 -5.41 1.98
CA VAL A 153 12.33 -4.24 2.78
C VAL A 153 13.85 -4.11 2.82
N LEU A 154 14.36 -2.98 2.35
CA LEU A 154 15.75 -2.59 2.48
C LEU A 154 15.84 -1.42 3.48
N LEU A 155 16.48 -1.67 4.62
CA LEU A 155 16.67 -0.65 5.66
C LEU A 155 18.13 -0.22 5.69
N THR A 156 18.34 1.09 5.75
CA THR A 156 19.63 1.68 6.10
C THR A 156 19.46 2.41 7.41
N PHE A 157 20.21 2.02 8.43
CA PHE A 157 20.21 2.70 9.73
C PHE A 157 21.26 3.81 9.74
N ASN A 158 21.08 4.81 10.61
CA ASN A 158 22.17 5.72 10.91
C ASN A 158 23.28 4.91 11.58
N SER A 159 24.46 4.86 10.96
CA SER A 159 25.65 4.39 11.66
C SER A 159 25.85 5.34 12.84
N SER A 160 25.75 4.84 14.07
CA SER A 160 26.54 5.45 15.14
C SER A 160 27.96 5.55 14.62
N ALA A 161 28.63 6.69 14.84
CA ALA A 161 30.07 6.72 14.68
C ALA A 161 30.63 5.47 15.39
N ASP A 162 31.38 4.66 14.64
CA ASP A 162 31.74 3.26 14.90
C ASP A 162 30.64 2.21 14.74
N THR A 163 30.40 1.77 13.50
CA THR A 163 31.01 0.51 13.00
C THR A 163 30.61 0.26 11.54
N THR A 164 31.61 0.19 10.67
CA THR A 164 31.54 -0.30 9.28
C THR A 164 31.79 -1.82 9.29
N THR A 165 31.32 -2.71 8.41
CA THR A 165 30.94 -2.70 6.99
C THR A 165 30.24 -4.05 6.68
N GLY A 166 29.40 -4.10 5.63
CA GLY A 166 29.42 -5.24 4.70
C GLY A 166 28.17 -6.13 4.65
N ALA A 167 27.49 -6.05 3.50
CA ALA A 167 26.48 -6.93 2.90
C ALA A 167 25.97 -8.20 3.65
N ASN A 168 24.64 -8.25 3.71
CA ASN A 168 23.71 -9.40 3.71
C ASN A 168 23.62 -10.30 4.95
N ASP A 169 22.44 -10.25 5.58
CA ASP A 169 21.76 -11.33 6.32
C ASP A 169 22.32 -11.78 7.69
N GLY A 170 22.61 -10.84 8.60
CA GLY A 170 23.00 -11.16 9.99
C GLY A 170 22.20 -10.42 11.07
N PRO A 171 22.04 -11.01 12.29
CA PRO A 171 21.32 -10.37 13.40
C PRO A 171 22.06 -9.14 13.92
N ILE A 172 21.29 -8.16 14.41
CA ILE A 172 21.82 -6.99 15.13
C ILE A 172 22.33 -7.49 16.49
N ILE A 173 23.65 -7.61 16.64
CA ILE A 173 24.28 -7.95 17.92
C ILE A 173 24.55 -6.65 18.69
N ARG A 174 23.89 -6.49 19.85
CA ARG A 174 24.26 -5.48 20.84
C ARG A 174 25.33 -6.08 21.75
N VAL A 175 26.54 -5.54 21.70
CA VAL A 175 27.59 -5.86 22.68
C VAL A 175 27.52 -4.83 23.80
N GLY A 176 27.34 -5.33 25.03
CA GLY A 176 27.61 -4.64 26.28
C GLY A 176 28.71 -5.40 27.01
#